data_AF-A0A818FHA6-F1
#
_entry.id   AF-A0A818FHA6-F1
#
_cell.length_a   1.000
_cell.length_b   1.000
_cell.length_c   1.000
_cell.angle_alpha   90.00
_cell.angle_beta   90.00
_cell.angle_gamma   90.00
#
_symmetry.space_group_name_H-M   'P 1'
#
loop_
_entity.id
_entity.type
_entity.pdbx_description
1 polymer ?
#
loop_
_entity_poly.entity_id
_entity_poly.type
_entity_poly.pdbx_seq_one_letter_code
_entity_poly.pdbx_strand_id
1 'polypeptide(L)'
;MSQIQQIQSENGKLMIAHEGYIYTVEKTTTLKTFFLCKSRDCKACCHTNLSIDTFLSDPTSRCHAPNPDLIASIQLKNNIKVRAATMEEPSSSILHSALRNYPILAASALPKTETLMVTIRRQRINDKIDTDGRLPDHLRKTDRGEHFILLEDEELIIFASKTNLSLLEENKHWFTDGIFKMCPDDFYQLFTLHATMTDTIIPLVYGLLIGKSTNGYHLFFEKIFEQDDFQPESIMTAFETGTIKSAKEKLPNAGVSFNFLKLSGDKFETEDEHFRLRVKKFIALAFIPLSDVVMAFDLVAEQFDDDADDFLDYFEKTWIVEPIRRGTGRKKHLFDHKLWNIHDCIRWYSSIQQFS
;
A
#
# COMPACT_ATOMS: atom_id res chain seq x y z
N MET A 1 -20.06 -2.12 44.36
CA MET A 1 -20.98 -2.95 43.57
C MET A 1 -20.48 -2.93 42.14
N SER A 2 -20.30 -4.08 41.50
CA SER A 2 -19.88 -4.18 40.11
C SER A 2 -20.96 -3.58 39.21
N GLN A 3 -20.63 -2.55 38.41
CA GLN A 3 -21.58 -1.85 37.56
C GLN A 3 -21.94 -2.69 36.32
N ILE A 4 -23.17 -2.57 35.84
CA ILE A 4 -23.58 -3.15 34.55
C ILE A 4 -22.94 -2.35 33.43
N GLN A 5 -22.16 -3.02 32.58
CA GLN A 5 -21.54 -2.38 31.42
C GLN A 5 -22.30 -2.76 30.15
N GLN A 6 -22.89 -1.77 29.47
CA GLN A 6 -23.54 -2.01 28.19
C GLN A 6 -22.48 -2.12 27.07
N ILE A 7 -22.58 -3.16 26.26
CA ILE A 7 -21.73 -3.43 25.10
C ILE A 7 -22.59 -3.86 23.91
N GLN A 8 -22.01 -3.94 22.71
CA GLN A 8 -22.72 -4.40 21.52
C GLN A 8 -22.03 -5.61 20.89
N SER A 9 -22.82 -6.50 20.29
CA SER A 9 -22.33 -7.58 19.44
C SER A 9 -21.70 -7.05 18.16
N GLU A 10 -21.05 -7.93 17.40
CA GLU A 10 -20.52 -7.60 16.07
C GLU A 10 -21.60 -7.12 15.09
N ASN A 11 -22.86 -7.50 15.29
CA ASN A 11 -24.00 -7.12 14.46
C ASN A 11 -24.83 -5.97 15.09
N GLY A 12 -24.26 -5.21 16.04
CA GLY A 12 -24.92 -4.06 16.67
C GLY A 12 -25.99 -4.40 17.70
N LYS A 13 -26.31 -5.68 17.92
CA LYS A 13 -27.26 -6.10 18.97
C LYS A 13 -26.72 -5.77 20.36
N LEU A 14 -27.60 -5.29 21.23
CA LEU A 14 -27.30 -4.95 22.61
C LEU A 14 -26.89 -6.18 23.43
N MET A 15 -25.91 -5.98 24.29
CA MET A 15 -25.35 -6.96 25.22
C MET A 15 -24.96 -6.26 26.52
N ILE A 16 -24.80 -7.02 27.60
CA ILE A 16 -24.25 -6.51 28.85
C ILE A 16 -23.04 -7.34 29.28
N ALA A 17 -22.11 -6.67 29.93
CA ALA A 17 -20.98 -7.27 30.62
C ALA A 17 -21.08 -6.99 32.12
N HIS A 18 -20.86 -8.02 32.92
CA HIS A 18 -20.90 -7.95 34.38
C HIS A 18 -20.00 -9.03 34.98
N GLU A 19 -19.11 -8.64 35.89
CA GLU A 19 -18.16 -9.55 36.56
C GLU A 19 -17.33 -10.42 35.60
N GLY A 20 -16.97 -9.89 34.42
CA GLY A 20 -16.22 -10.63 33.41
C GLY A 20 -17.06 -11.64 32.59
N TYR A 21 -18.37 -11.69 32.81
CA TYR A 21 -19.32 -12.45 32.02
C TYR A 21 -20.04 -11.56 31.01
N ILE A 22 -20.50 -12.18 29.93
CA ILE A 22 -21.18 -11.49 28.83
C ILE A 22 -22.56 -12.12 28.66
N TYR A 23 -23.58 -11.27 28.56
CA TYR A 23 -24.96 -11.68 28.36
C TYR A 23 -25.58 -10.99 27.14
N THR A 24 -26.41 -11.73 26.40
CA THR A 24 -27.15 -11.26 25.22
C THR A 24 -28.63 -11.11 25.56
N VAL A 25 -29.29 -10.12 24.95
CA VAL A 25 -30.74 -9.94 25.10
C VAL A 25 -31.46 -11.17 24.56
N GLU A 26 -32.31 -11.77 25.39
CA GLU A 26 -33.23 -12.85 25.01
C GLU A 26 -34.59 -12.28 24.62
N LYS A 27 -35.14 -11.40 25.46
CA LYS A 27 -36.42 -10.73 25.23
C LYS A 27 -36.54 -9.45 26.05
N THR A 28 -37.36 -8.52 25.57
CA THR A 28 -37.69 -7.28 26.30
C THR A 28 -39.21 -7.24 26.49
N THR A 29 -39.65 -6.92 27.70
CA THR A 29 -41.06 -6.68 28.01
C THR A 29 -41.30 -5.19 28.26
N THR A 30 -42.53 -4.81 28.59
CA THR A 30 -42.88 -3.42 28.96
C THR A 30 -42.24 -2.94 30.25
N LEU A 31 -41.64 -3.83 31.06
CA LEU A 31 -41.10 -3.49 32.38
C LEU A 31 -39.62 -3.84 32.54
N LYS A 32 -39.11 -4.81 31.78
CA LYS A 32 -37.75 -5.35 32.01
C LYS A 32 -37.15 -6.00 30.77
N THR A 33 -35.83 -6.12 30.78
CA THR A 33 -35.06 -6.80 29.74
C THR A 33 -34.46 -8.08 30.31
N PHE A 34 -34.62 -9.19 29.59
CA PHE A 34 -34.10 -10.50 29.94
C PHE A 34 -32.81 -10.78 29.18
N PHE A 35 -31.81 -11.29 29.89
CA PHE A 35 -30.51 -11.62 29.33
C PHE A 35 -30.12 -13.07 29.63
N LEU A 36 -29.52 -13.73 28.64
CA LEU A 36 -28.90 -15.05 28.76
C LEU A 36 -27.39 -14.93 28.58
N CYS A 37 -26.65 -15.79 29.27
CA CYS A 37 -25.21 -15.87 29.09
C CYS A 37 -24.88 -16.19 27.62
N LYS A 38 -23.88 -15.51 27.06
CA LYS A 38 -23.44 -15.71 25.68
C LYS A 38 -22.78 -17.09 25.46
N SER A 39 -22.24 -17.70 26.51
CA SER A 39 -21.59 -19.01 26.40
C SER A 39 -22.63 -20.08 26.08
N ARG A 40 -22.36 -20.88 25.03
CA ARG A 40 -23.33 -21.82 24.43
C ARG A 40 -23.86 -22.85 25.42
N ASP A 41 -22.99 -23.32 26.31
CA ASP A 41 -23.30 -24.36 27.30
C ASP A 41 -23.73 -23.77 28.66
N CYS A 42 -23.86 -22.44 28.75
CA CYS A 42 -24.26 -21.75 29.95
C CYS A 42 -25.71 -21.29 29.89
N LYS A 43 -26.48 -21.65 30.92
CA LYS A 43 -27.89 -21.25 31.08
C LYS A 43 -28.09 -20.10 32.06
N ALA A 44 -27.00 -19.44 32.46
CA ALA A 44 -27.08 -18.33 33.40
C ALA A 44 -27.91 -17.18 32.79
N CYS A 45 -28.79 -16.60 33.59
CA CYS A 45 -29.72 -15.56 33.18
C CYS A 45 -29.79 -14.45 34.22
N CYS A 46 -30.13 -13.24 33.79
CA CYS A 46 -30.39 -12.09 34.64
C CYS A 46 -31.40 -11.16 33.97
N HIS A 47 -32.07 -10.31 34.75
CA HIS A 47 -32.99 -9.32 34.21
C HIS A 47 -32.70 -7.94 34.78
N THR A 48 -32.79 -6.91 33.95
CA THR A 48 -32.61 -5.51 34.35
C THR A 48 -33.90 -4.72 34.15
N ASN A 49 -33.95 -3.51 34.69
CA ASN A 49 -34.91 -2.51 34.24
C ASN A 49 -34.65 -2.10 32.77
N LEU A 50 -35.56 -1.32 32.18
CA LEU A 50 -35.48 -0.91 30.77
C LEU A 50 -34.28 0.00 30.46
N SER A 51 -33.78 0.77 31.43
CA SER A 51 -32.57 1.58 31.26
C SER A 51 -31.27 0.77 31.37
N ILE A 52 -31.35 -0.48 31.84
CA ILE A 52 -30.22 -1.42 31.92
C ILE A 52 -29.10 -0.82 32.79
N ASP A 53 -29.50 -0.20 33.89
CA ASP A 53 -28.59 0.33 34.92
C ASP A 53 -28.68 -0.45 36.24
N THR A 54 -29.78 -1.20 36.43
CA THR A 54 -30.08 -1.90 37.69
C THR A 54 -30.58 -3.32 37.42
N PHE A 55 -30.02 -4.30 38.13
CA PHE A 55 -30.56 -5.66 38.14
C PHE A 55 -31.87 -5.72 38.93
N LEU A 56 -32.90 -6.24 38.28
CA LEU A 56 -34.14 -6.68 38.94
C LEU A 56 -34.04 -8.15 39.38
N SER A 57 -33.13 -8.89 38.77
CA SER A 57 -32.71 -10.24 39.16
C SER A 57 -31.25 -10.40 38.80
N ASP A 58 -30.42 -10.67 39.81
CA ASP A 58 -28.99 -10.91 39.62
C ASP A 58 -28.71 -12.14 38.76
N PRO A 59 -27.51 -12.23 38.15
CA PRO A 59 -27.12 -13.40 37.37
C PRO A 59 -27.13 -14.70 38.15
N THR A 60 -27.83 -15.70 37.61
CA THR A 60 -27.82 -17.07 38.15
C THR A 60 -26.45 -17.74 37.99
N SER A 61 -26.28 -18.92 38.62
CA SER A 61 -25.00 -19.65 38.66
C SER A 61 -24.45 -19.95 37.26
N ARG A 62 -23.13 -19.73 37.09
CA ARG A 62 -22.38 -19.87 35.84
C ARG A 62 -21.56 -21.17 35.87
N CYS A 63 -21.48 -21.86 34.74
CA CYS A 63 -20.73 -23.13 34.61
C CYS A 63 -19.34 -22.96 33.98
N HIS A 64 -18.85 -21.72 33.89
CA HIS A 64 -17.54 -21.41 33.32
C HIS A 64 -16.90 -20.20 34.01
N ALA A 65 -15.59 -20.05 33.82
CA ALA A 65 -14.83 -18.90 34.31
C ALA A 65 -15.22 -17.59 33.57
N PRO A 66 -15.05 -16.43 34.21
CA PRO A 66 -15.18 -15.14 33.53
C PRO A 66 -14.08 -14.95 32.48
N ASN A 67 -14.36 -14.15 31.46
CA ASN A 67 -13.41 -13.80 30.40
C ASN A 67 -13.42 -12.27 30.16
N PRO A 68 -12.74 -11.50 31.02
CA PRO A 68 -12.65 -10.04 30.87
C PRO A 68 -11.91 -9.61 29.60
N ASP A 69 -10.95 -10.40 29.14
CA ASP A 69 -10.16 -10.10 27.94
C ASP A 69 -11.06 -10.06 26.69
N LEU A 70 -12.04 -10.96 26.61
CA LEU A 70 -13.04 -10.95 25.54
C LEU A 70 -13.92 -9.70 25.55
N ILE A 71 -14.21 -9.14 26.73
CA ILE A 71 -14.97 -7.88 26.85
C ILE A 71 -14.16 -6.75 26.23
N ALA A 72 -12.87 -6.62 26.58
CA ALA A 72 -11.97 -5.61 26.02
C ALA A 72 -11.87 -5.75 24.49
N SER A 73 -11.76 -6.97 23.97
CA SER A 73 -11.70 -7.28 22.54
C SER A 73 -12.97 -6.84 21.78
N ILE A 74 -14.16 -7.08 22.36
CA ILE A 74 -15.44 -6.63 21.79
C ILE A 74 -15.53 -5.10 21.79
N GLN A 75 -15.12 -4.45 22.88
CA GLN A 75 -15.15 -3.00 22.99
C GLN A 75 -14.22 -2.32 22.00
N LEU A 76 -13.01 -2.85 21.83
CA LEU A 76 -12.06 -2.42 20.80
C LEU A 76 -12.72 -2.45 19.42
N LYS A 77 -13.31 -3.59 19.04
CA LYS A 77 -14.01 -3.75 17.76
C LYS A 77 -15.16 -2.76 17.59
N ASN A 78 -15.97 -2.53 18.63
CA ASN A 78 -17.08 -1.59 18.54
C ASN A 78 -16.58 -0.14 18.39
N ASN A 79 -15.55 0.25 19.13
CA ASN A 79 -14.98 1.59 19.05
C ASN A 79 -14.42 1.88 17.66
N ILE A 80 -13.61 0.98 17.09
CA ILE A 80 -13.05 1.18 15.74
C ILE A 80 -14.16 1.21 14.67
N LYS A 81 -15.24 0.43 14.84
CA LYS A 81 -16.37 0.45 13.90
C LYS A 81 -17.09 1.78 13.91
N VAL A 82 -17.42 2.28 15.10
CA VAL A 82 -18.09 3.58 15.27
C VAL A 82 -17.23 4.72 14.72
N ARG A 83 -15.94 4.76 15.09
CA ARG A 83 -15.00 5.78 14.57
C ARG A 83 -14.88 5.71 13.06
N ALA A 84 -14.71 4.52 12.49
CA ALA A 84 -14.59 4.34 11.05
C ALA A 84 -15.83 4.75 10.26
N ALA A 85 -17.03 4.65 10.85
CA ALA A 85 -18.28 5.03 10.22
C ALA A 85 -18.62 6.52 10.37
N THR A 86 -17.99 7.24 11.31
CA THR A 86 -18.40 8.61 11.69
C THR A 86 -17.29 9.66 11.56
N MET A 87 -16.03 9.24 11.45
CA MET A 87 -14.87 10.13 11.43
C MET A 87 -14.06 9.95 10.14
N GLU A 88 -13.51 11.05 9.63
CA GLU A 88 -12.71 11.08 8.39
C GLU A 88 -11.21 10.80 8.62
N GLU A 89 -10.78 10.59 9.87
CA GLU A 89 -9.38 10.30 10.20
C GLU A 89 -8.82 9.11 9.39
N PRO A 90 -7.51 9.00 9.10
CA PRO A 90 -6.97 7.87 8.34
C PRO A 90 -7.17 6.51 9.03
N SER A 91 -7.39 5.43 8.27
CA SER A 91 -7.60 4.08 8.83
C SER A 91 -6.46 3.62 9.73
N SER A 92 -5.22 3.96 9.37
CA SER A 92 -4.03 3.70 10.18
C SER A 92 -4.06 4.45 11.52
N SER A 93 -4.52 5.70 11.53
CA SER A 93 -4.69 6.48 12.76
C SER A 93 -5.70 5.83 13.70
N ILE A 94 -6.86 5.41 13.18
CA ILE A 94 -7.88 4.67 13.97
C ILE A 94 -7.24 3.44 14.61
N LEU A 95 -6.56 2.62 13.81
CA LEU A 95 -5.93 1.39 14.29
C LEU A 95 -4.87 1.67 15.35
N HIS A 96 -3.90 2.55 15.08
CA HIS A 96 -2.80 2.83 16.00
C HIS A 96 -3.29 3.44 17.31
N SER A 97 -4.27 4.35 17.24
CA SER A 97 -4.93 4.91 18.43
C SER A 97 -5.62 3.82 19.25
N ALA A 98 -6.36 2.93 18.58
CA ALA A 98 -7.07 1.84 19.23
C ALA A 98 -6.14 0.82 19.89
N LEU A 99 -5.06 0.43 19.20
CA LEU A 99 -4.03 -0.48 19.74
C LEU A 99 -3.26 0.14 20.91
N ARG A 100 -2.91 1.44 20.83
CA ARG A 100 -2.22 2.15 21.91
C ARG A 100 -3.04 2.16 23.20
N ASN A 101 -4.36 2.28 23.09
CA ASN A 101 -5.27 2.34 24.23
C ASN A 101 -5.77 0.95 24.68
N TYR A 102 -5.35 -0.13 24.02
CA TYR A 102 -5.80 -1.47 24.35
C TYR A 102 -5.16 -1.96 25.66
N PRO A 103 -5.93 -2.53 26.61
CA PRO A 103 -5.37 -2.96 27.89
C PRO A 103 -4.34 -4.08 27.73
N ILE A 104 -3.15 -3.90 28.31
CA ILE A 104 -2.06 -4.89 28.29
C ILE A 104 -2.52 -6.23 28.90
N LEU A 105 -3.33 -6.17 29.97
CA LEU A 105 -3.85 -7.37 30.64
C LEU A 105 -4.76 -8.22 29.73
N ALA A 106 -5.37 -7.61 28.71
CA ALA A 106 -6.25 -8.28 27.75
C ALA A 106 -5.54 -8.67 26.45
N ALA A 107 -4.19 -8.58 26.39
CA ALA A 107 -3.40 -8.84 25.19
C ALA A 107 -3.66 -10.22 24.57
N SER A 108 -3.99 -11.22 25.40
CA SER A 108 -4.32 -12.58 24.97
C SER A 108 -5.51 -12.65 24.00
N ALA A 109 -6.47 -11.71 24.11
CA ALA A 109 -7.68 -11.64 23.31
C ALA A 109 -7.63 -10.56 22.22
N LEU A 110 -6.46 -9.92 22.02
CA LEU A 110 -6.29 -8.90 20.99
C LEU A 110 -6.44 -9.53 19.60
N PRO A 111 -7.38 -9.06 18.76
CA PRO A 111 -7.49 -9.55 17.39
C PRO A 111 -6.27 -9.18 16.56
N LYS A 112 -5.98 -9.96 15.51
CA LYS A 112 -4.90 -9.64 14.56
C LYS A 112 -5.11 -8.27 13.93
N THR A 113 -4.01 -7.53 13.76
CA THR A 113 -3.98 -6.19 13.15
C THR A 113 -4.67 -6.16 11.77
N GLU A 114 -4.42 -7.18 10.94
CA GLU A 114 -5.06 -7.34 9.62
C GLU A 114 -6.59 -7.41 9.73
N THR A 115 -7.11 -8.16 10.69
CA THR A 115 -8.56 -8.28 10.93
C THR A 115 -9.18 -6.95 11.36
N LEU A 116 -8.47 -6.19 12.19
CA LEU A 116 -8.92 -4.86 12.63
C LEU A 116 -8.93 -3.86 11.46
N MET A 117 -7.90 -3.88 10.62
CA MET A 117 -7.84 -3.03 9.41
C MET A 117 -8.96 -3.34 8.42
N VAL A 118 -9.22 -4.62 8.15
CA VAL A 118 -10.34 -5.04 7.31
C VAL A 118 -11.67 -4.59 7.91
N THR A 119 -11.81 -4.68 9.24
CA THR A 119 -13.02 -4.21 9.93
C THR A 119 -13.24 -2.71 9.75
N ILE A 120 -12.18 -1.89 9.92
CA ILE A 120 -12.23 -0.44 9.71
C ILE A 120 -12.65 -0.12 8.28
N ARG A 121 -11.99 -0.74 7.29
CA ARG A 121 -12.28 -0.53 5.86
C ARG A 121 -13.73 -0.84 5.51
N ARG A 122 -14.27 -1.95 6.02
CA ARG A 122 -15.68 -2.34 5.79
C ARG A 122 -16.72 -1.40 6.40
N GLN A 123 -16.35 -0.62 7.40
CA GLN A 123 -17.27 0.35 8.02
C GLN A 123 -17.22 1.72 7.34
N ARG A 124 -16.12 2.04 6.67
CA ARG A 124 -16.13 3.19 5.78
C ARG A 124 -17.06 2.85 4.64
N ILE A 125 -18.08 3.68 4.46
CA ILE A 125 -18.95 3.61 3.29
C ILE A 125 -18.01 3.81 2.10
N ASN A 126 -17.91 2.81 1.23
CA ASN A 126 -17.39 3.08 -0.11
C ASN A 126 -18.39 4.05 -0.73
N ASP A 127 -17.92 5.24 -1.09
CA ASP A 127 -18.73 6.15 -1.86
C ASP A 127 -19.28 5.39 -3.07
N LYS A 128 -20.61 5.38 -3.19
CA LYS A 128 -21.23 4.79 -4.36
C LYS A 128 -20.90 5.72 -5.52
N ILE A 129 -20.43 5.12 -6.61
CA ILE A 129 -20.35 5.78 -7.91
C ILE A 129 -21.71 6.42 -8.18
N ASP A 130 -21.71 7.65 -8.71
CA ASP A 130 -22.94 8.37 -9.04
C ASP A 130 -23.75 7.57 -10.08
N THR A 131 -25.04 7.90 -10.20
CA THR A 131 -25.95 7.16 -11.09
C THR A 131 -25.55 7.15 -12.56
N ASP A 132 -24.66 8.06 -12.98
CA ASP A 132 -24.10 8.14 -14.33
C ASP A 132 -22.79 7.36 -14.51
N GLY A 133 -22.35 6.61 -13.49
CA GLY A 133 -21.11 5.84 -13.53
C GLY A 133 -19.85 6.66 -13.21
N ARG A 134 -20.00 7.92 -12.79
CA ARG A 134 -18.86 8.80 -12.45
C ARG A 134 -18.53 8.84 -10.97
N LEU A 135 -17.32 9.26 -10.68
CA LEU A 135 -16.84 9.58 -9.35
C LEU A 135 -17.66 10.74 -8.76
N PRO A 136 -18.12 10.62 -7.50
CA PRO A 136 -18.85 11.67 -6.81
C PRO A 136 -18.12 13.01 -6.80
N ASP A 137 -18.87 14.10 -6.90
CA ASP A 137 -18.35 15.47 -7.01
C ASP A 137 -17.33 15.87 -5.92
N HIS A 138 -17.49 15.37 -4.69
CA HIS A 138 -16.55 15.66 -3.59
C HIS A 138 -15.17 15.01 -3.79
N LEU A 139 -15.06 13.94 -4.59
CA LEU A 139 -13.79 13.31 -4.95
C LEU A 139 -13.13 13.95 -6.17
N ARG A 140 -13.85 14.81 -6.91
CA ARG A 140 -13.35 15.45 -8.14
C ARG A 140 -12.57 16.73 -7.87
N LYS A 141 -12.40 17.11 -6.60
CA LYS A 141 -11.67 18.30 -6.16
C LYS A 141 -10.70 17.97 -5.03
N THR A 142 -9.63 18.75 -4.93
CA THR A 142 -8.73 18.73 -3.77
C THR A 142 -9.42 19.36 -2.55
N ASP A 143 -8.84 19.17 -1.36
CA ASP A 143 -9.28 19.86 -0.13
C ASP A 143 -9.20 21.40 -0.24
N ARG A 144 -8.43 21.92 -1.21
CA ARG A 144 -8.33 23.35 -1.52
C ARG A 144 -9.35 23.81 -2.58
N GLY A 145 -10.21 22.92 -3.05
CA GLY A 145 -11.25 23.18 -4.04
C GLY A 145 -10.76 23.19 -5.49
N GLU A 146 -9.51 22.80 -5.76
CA GLU A 146 -9.00 22.69 -7.14
C GLU A 146 -9.57 21.46 -7.82
N HIS A 147 -9.90 21.54 -9.11
CA HIS A 147 -10.29 20.37 -9.89
C HIS A 147 -9.14 19.35 -9.93
N PHE A 148 -9.45 18.08 -9.72
CA PHE A 148 -8.48 17.01 -9.50
C PHE A 148 -8.74 15.75 -10.34
N ILE A 149 -9.48 15.87 -11.43
CA ILE A 149 -9.66 14.78 -12.41
C ILE A 149 -9.27 15.32 -13.78
N LEU A 150 -8.32 14.65 -14.43
CA LEU A 150 -7.86 15.01 -15.76
C LEU A 150 -8.56 14.16 -16.83
N LEU A 151 -8.73 12.87 -16.57
CA LEU A 151 -9.45 11.93 -17.42
C LEU A 151 -10.27 11.00 -16.54
N GLU A 152 -11.47 10.66 -17.00
CA GLU A 152 -12.33 9.67 -16.37
C GLU A 152 -12.96 8.82 -17.47
N ASP A 153 -12.43 7.60 -17.62
CA ASP A 153 -12.86 6.59 -18.58
C ASP A 153 -12.90 5.21 -17.88
N GLU A 154 -13.59 4.25 -18.47
CA GLU A 154 -13.76 2.89 -17.92
C GLU A 154 -12.41 2.17 -17.75
N GLU A 155 -11.46 2.39 -18.65
CA GLU A 155 -10.15 1.73 -18.63
C GLU A 155 -9.06 2.53 -17.89
N LEU A 156 -9.28 3.84 -17.72
CA LEU A 156 -8.28 4.76 -17.20
C LEU A 156 -8.91 5.99 -16.55
N ILE A 157 -8.58 6.22 -15.28
CA ILE A 157 -8.87 7.47 -14.60
C ILE A 157 -7.55 8.14 -14.23
N ILE A 158 -7.39 9.42 -14.57
CA ILE A 158 -6.21 10.22 -14.25
C ILE A 158 -6.62 11.35 -13.31
N PHE A 159 -5.92 11.45 -12.18
CA PHE A 159 -6.06 12.52 -11.21
C PHE A 159 -4.83 13.41 -11.24
N ALA A 160 -5.05 14.69 -11.52
CA ALA A 160 -4.07 15.76 -11.40
C ALA A 160 -4.81 17.10 -11.28
N SER A 161 -4.26 18.03 -10.53
CA SER A 161 -4.70 19.43 -10.58
C SER A 161 -3.79 20.23 -11.50
N LYS A 162 -4.22 21.45 -11.86
CA LYS A 162 -3.37 22.40 -12.60
C LYS A 162 -2.06 22.68 -11.86
N THR A 163 -2.13 22.85 -10.54
CA THR A 163 -0.96 23.06 -9.69
C THR A 163 0.02 21.89 -9.77
N ASN A 164 -0.48 20.65 -9.78
CA ASN A 164 0.37 19.47 -9.94
C ASN A 164 1.06 19.42 -11.31
N LEU A 165 0.34 19.79 -12.37
CA LEU A 165 0.89 19.81 -13.73
C LEU A 165 1.95 20.91 -13.89
N SER A 166 1.73 22.11 -13.34
CA SER A 166 2.75 23.17 -13.34
C SER A 166 4.01 22.76 -12.58
N LEU A 167 3.87 22.11 -11.42
CA LEU A 167 5.03 21.57 -10.69
C LEU A 167 5.76 20.49 -11.49
N LEU A 168 5.03 19.68 -12.25
CA LEU A 168 5.60 18.65 -13.10
C LEU A 168 6.40 19.27 -14.27
N GLU A 169 5.89 20.35 -14.87
CA GLU A 169 6.55 21.13 -15.94
C GLU A 169 7.84 21.79 -15.46
N GLU A 170 7.85 22.38 -14.26
CA GLU A 170 9.04 23.00 -13.66
C GLU A 170 10.17 22.01 -13.38
N ASN A 171 9.85 20.71 -13.33
CA ASN A 171 10.78 19.66 -12.96
C ASN A 171 11.30 18.88 -14.18
N LYS A 172 12.63 18.83 -14.30
CA LYS A 172 13.32 18.12 -15.40
C LYS A 172 13.47 16.62 -15.20
N HIS A 173 13.26 16.12 -13.98
CA HIS A 173 13.50 14.72 -13.62
C HIS A 173 12.24 14.13 -13.02
N TRP A 174 11.71 13.12 -13.69
CA TRP A 174 10.45 12.49 -13.33
C TRP A 174 10.67 11.07 -12.82
N PHE A 175 9.72 10.58 -12.03
CA PHE A 175 9.76 9.23 -11.48
C PHE A 175 8.40 8.57 -11.56
N THR A 176 8.34 7.29 -11.90
CA THR A 176 7.07 6.54 -11.88
C THR A 176 7.11 5.37 -10.92
N ASP A 177 5.95 5.07 -10.32
CA ASP A 177 5.77 3.88 -9.49
C ASP A 177 4.41 3.23 -9.75
N GLY A 178 4.38 1.90 -9.66
CA GLY A 178 3.17 1.09 -9.82
C GLY A 178 2.79 0.43 -8.50
N ILE A 179 1.63 0.77 -7.95
CA ILE A 179 1.14 0.28 -6.66
C ILE A 179 -0.07 -0.63 -6.87
N PHE A 180 0.10 -1.92 -6.58
CA PHE A 180 -0.95 -2.95 -6.76
C PHE A 180 -1.83 -3.14 -5.54
N LYS A 181 -1.23 -3.14 -4.34
CA LYS A 181 -1.89 -3.56 -3.09
C LYS A 181 -3.00 -2.62 -2.61
N MET A 182 -3.10 -1.43 -3.18
CA MET A 182 -3.95 -0.32 -2.72
C MET A 182 -4.96 0.11 -3.79
N CYS A 183 -5.16 -0.70 -4.84
CA CYS A 183 -6.03 -0.38 -5.95
C CYS A 183 -7.50 -0.81 -5.65
N PRO A 184 -8.52 -0.04 -6.07
CA PRO A 184 -9.91 -0.51 -6.07
C PRO A 184 -10.08 -1.77 -6.92
N ASP A 185 -11.05 -2.63 -6.59
CA ASP A 185 -11.21 -3.96 -7.21
C ASP A 185 -11.38 -3.91 -8.75
N ASP A 186 -11.95 -2.83 -9.29
CA ASP A 186 -12.15 -2.64 -10.73
C ASP A 186 -10.87 -2.27 -11.49
N PHE A 187 -9.82 -1.89 -10.78
CA PHE A 187 -8.55 -1.48 -11.35
C PHE A 187 -7.41 -2.38 -10.90
N TYR A 188 -6.46 -2.60 -11.79
CA TYR A 188 -5.34 -3.50 -11.54
C TYR A 188 -4.18 -2.80 -10.81
N GLN A 189 -3.97 -1.51 -11.06
CA GLN A 189 -2.85 -0.76 -10.52
C GLN A 189 -3.16 0.73 -10.35
N LEU A 190 -2.69 1.31 -9.24
CA LEU A 190 -2.46 2.74 -9.10
C LEU A 190 -1.06 3.08 -9.63
N PHE A 191 -0.99 3.67 -10.81
CA PHE A 191 0.23 4.20 -11.40
C PHE A 191 0.42 5.65 -10.99
N THR A 192 1.65 6.07 -10.70
CA THR A 192 1.92 7.42 -10.20
C THR A 192 3.12 8.02 -10.90
N LEU A 193 3.01 9.30 -11.23
CA LEU A 193 4.10 10.12 -11.76
C LEU A 193 4.47 11.18 -10.70
N HIS A 194 5.77 11.29 -10.45
CA HIS A 194 6.34 12.09 -9.38
C HIS A 194 7.38 13.05 -9.94
N ALA A 195 7.61 14.11 -9.18
CA ALA A 195 8.75 15.00 -9.35
C ALA A 195 9.35 15.37 -7.99
N THR A 196 10.46 16.10 -8.02
CA THR A 196 11.12 16.55 -6.80
C THR A 196 10.56 17.90 -6.36
N MET A 197 10.26 18.03 -5.07
CA MET A 197 9.94 19.30 -4.44
C MET A 197 10.71 19.38 -3.13
N THR A 198 11.53 20.42 -2.98
CA THR A 198 12.37 20.64 -1.78
C THR A 198 13.10 19.36 -1.34
N ASP A 199 13.87 18.76 -2.24
CA ASP A 199 14.63 17.51 -2.06
C ASP A 199 13.81 16.26 -1.70
N THR A 200 12.49 16.30 -1.86
CA THR A 200 11.60 15.17 -1.62
C THR A 200 10.88 14.78 -2.91
N ILE A 201 10.81 13.48 -3.20
CA ILE A 201 10.02 12.98 -4.33
C ILE A 201 8.55 12.93 -3.92
N ILE A 202 7.70 13.68 -4.62
CA ILE A 202 6.26 13.76 -4.34
C ILE A 202 5.43 13.29 -5.53
N PRO A 203 4.35 12.52 -5.31
CA PRO A 203 3.43 12.12 -6.37
C PRO A 203 2.56 13.31 -6.80
N LEU A 204 2.55 13.58 -8.11
CA LEU A 204 1.84 14.71 -8.72
C LEU A 204 0.69 14.26 -9.61
N VAL A 205 0.83 13.15 -10.33
CA VAL A 205 -0.22 12.58 -11.17
C VAL A 205 -0.48 11.14 -10.77
N TYR A 206 -1.75 10.76 -10.69
CA TYR A 206 -2.20 9.43 -10.30
C TYR A 206 -3.06 8.85 -11.40
N GLY A 207 -2.83 7.60 -11.78
CA GLY A 207 -3.58 6.87 -12.80
C GLY A 207 -4.11 5.57 -12.23
N LEU A 208 -5.42 5.35 -12.30
CA LEU A 208 -6.01 4.02 -12.07
C LEU A 208 -6.08 3.29 -13.41
N LEU A 209 -5.32 2.21 -13.56
CA LEU A 209 -5.23 1.43 -14.79
C LEU A 209 -5.82 0.04 -14.59
N ILE A 210 -6.56 -0.46 -15.59
CA ILE A 210 -7.11 -1.83 -15.59
C ILE A 210 -6.08 -2.92 -15.91
N GLY A 211 -4.83 -2.57 -16.23
CA GLY A 211 -3.77 -3.55 -16.48
C GLY A 211 -2.39 -2.93 -16.74
N LYS A 212 -1.40 -3.78 -17.01
CA LYS A 212 0.00 -3.40 -17.32
C LYS A 212 0.29 -3.29 -18.83
N SER A 213 -0.73 -3.00 -19.64
CA SER A 213 -0.55 -2.95 -21.09
C SER A 213 0.26 -1.71 -21.49
N THR A 214 1.13 -1.84 -22.50
CA THR A 214 1.83 -0.66 -23.06
C THR A 214 0.83 0.40 -23.53
N ASN A 215 -0.32 -0.01 -24.08
CA ASN A 215 -1.35 0.92 -24.55
C ASN A 215 -1.96 1.74 -23.41
N GLY A 216 -2.20 1.13 -22.24
CA GLY A 216 -2.69 1.86 -21.05
C GLY A 216 -1.68 2.90 -20.58
N TYR A 217 -0.40 2.54 -20.54
CA TYR A 217 0.67 3.51 -20.23
C TYR A 217 0.80 4.60 -21.30
N HIS A 218 0.68 4.26 -22.59
CA HIS A 218 0.69 5.25 -23.68
C HIS A 218 -0.42 6.27 -23.52
N LEU A 219 -1.64 5.80 -23.25
CA LEU A 219 -2.79 6.66 -23.06
C LEU A 219 -2.61 7.57 -21.84
N PHE A 220 -2.10 7.02 -20.72
CA PHE A 220 -1.77 7.81 -19.53
C PHE A 220 -0.80 8.96 -19.84
N PHE A 221 0.32 8.67 -20.50
CA PHE A 221 1.29 9.70 -20.87
C PHE A 221 0.73 10.69 -21.89
N GLU A 222 0.00 10.22 -22.90
CA GLU A 222 -0.61 11.06 -23.92
C GLU A 222 -1.56 12.09 -23.33
N LYS A 223 -2.41 11.68 -22.39
CA LYS A 223 -3.36 12.57 -21.73
C LYS A 223 -2.68 13.64 -20.86
N ILE A 224 -1.53 13.33 -20.29
CA ILE A 224 -0.68 14.31 -19.60
C ILE A 224 -0.07 15.28 -20.60
N PHE A 225 0.52 14.80 -21.69
CA PHE A 225 1.15 15.65 -22.71
C PHE A 225 0.18 16.50 -23.51
N GLU A 226 -1.12 16.19 -23.50
CA GLU A 226 -2.17 17.08 -24.02
C GLU A 226 -2.36 18.35 -23.17
N GLN A 227 -1.85 18.38 -21.93
CA GLN A 227 -2.07 19.50 -21.01
C GLN A 227 -1.05 20.62 -21.15
N ASP A 228 0.19 20.30 -21.52
CA ASP A 228 1.26 21.28 -21.67
C ASP A 228 2.45 20.72 -22.48
N ASP A 229 3.40 21.59 -22.83
CA ASP A 229 4.65 21.22 -23.52
C ASP A 229 5.72 20.75 -22.54
N PHE A 230 5.53 19.54 -22.00
CA PHE A 230 6.47 18.95 -21.06
C PHE A 230 7.77 18.48 -21.75
N GLN A 231 8.91 18.95 -21.24
CA GLN A 231 10.25 18.60 -21.76
C GLN A 231 11.15 18.03 -20.65
N PRO A 232 10.83 16.88 -20.03
CA PRO A 232 11.70 16.30 -19.02
C PRO A 232 13.02 15.83 -19.64
N GLU A 233 14.12 16.02 -18.91
CA GLU A 233 15.45 15.53 -19.28
C GLU A 233 15.61 14.04 -18.95
N SER A 234 14.92 13.55 -17.91
CA SER A 234 14.96 12.12 -17.57
C SER A 234 13.69 11.64 -16.86
N ILE A 235 13.46 10.33 -16.97
CA ILE A 235 12.40 9.62 -16.27
C ILE A 235 12.92 8.27 -15.75
N MET A 236 12.78 8.02 -14.45
CA MET A 236 13.06 6.72 -13.85
C MET A 236 11.76 5.97 -13.61
N THR A 237 11.61 4.77 -14.19
CA THR A 237 10.38 3.99 -14.13
C THR A 237 10.46 2.81 -13.16
N ALA A 238 9.31 2.24 -12.82
CA ALA A 238 9.24 0.86 -12.32
C ALA A 238 9.78 -0.12 -13.38
N PHE A 239 10.28 -1.28 -12.95
CA PHE A 239 10.71 -2.34 -13.87
C PHE A 239 9.52 -3.08 -14.47
N GLU A 240 8.82 -2.40 -15.35
CA GLU A 240 7.75 -2.96 -16.14
C GLU A 240 8.01 -2.67 -17.61
N THR A 241 8.04 -3.73 -18.42
CA THR A 241 8.30 -3.61 -19.85
C THR A 241 7.34 -2.65 -20.54
N GLY A 242 6.06 -2.66 -20.12
CA GLY A 242 5.04 -1.74 -20.62
C GLY A 242 5.38 -0.28 -20.37
N THR A 243 5.74 0.06 -19.13
CA THR A 243 6.09 1.41 -18.70
C THR A 243 7.38 1.90 -19.35
N ILE A 244 8.44 1.08 -19.36
CA ILE A 244 9.72 1.43 -19.99
C ILE A 244 9.52 1.71 -21.48
N LYS A 245 8.78 0.83 -22.17
CA LYS A 245 8.48 1.00 -23.60
C LYS A 245 7.69 2.29 -23.84
N SER A 246 6.64 2.52 -23.07
CA SER A 246 5.80 3.71 -23.18
C SER A 246 6.58 5.00 -22.93
N ALA A 247 7.43 5.02 -21.89
CA ALA A 247 8.28 6.18 -21.59
C ALA A 247 9.23 6.47 -22.76
N LYS A 248 9.89 5.44 -23.33
CA LYS A 248 10.79 5.63 -24.49
C LYS A 248 10.08 6.17 -25.72
N GLU A 249 8.86 5.68 -26.00
CA GLU A 249 8.12 6.07 -27.19
C GLU A 249 7.49 7.46 -27.06
N LYS A 250 7.03 7.84 -25.86
CA LYS A 250 6.39 9.14 -25.61
C LYS A 250 7.37 10.25 -25.18
N LEU A 251 8.54 9.91 -24.67
CA LEU A 251 9.61 10.85 -24.28
C LEU A 251 10.93 10.53 -25.01
N PRO A 252 10.98 10.67 -26.35
CA PRO A 252 12.15 10.24 -27.14
C PRO A 252 13.44 11.01 -26.82
N ASN A 253 13.33 12.22 -26.25
CA ASN A 253 14.47 13.07 -25.89
C ASN A 253 14.92 12.91 -24.43
N ALA A 254 14.15 12.20 -23.60
CA ALA A 254 14.48 12.03 -22.19
C ALA A 254 15.32 10.76 -21.96
N GLY A 255 16.25 10.82 -21.00
CA GLY A 255 16.93 9.63 -20.50
C GLY A 255 15.94 8.74 -19.73
N VAL A 256 15.66 7.54 -20.24
CA VAL A 256 14.80 6.56 -19.57
C VAL A 256 15.64 5.55 -18.82
N SER A 257 15.41 5.43 -17.51
CA SER A 257 16.01 4.40 -16.66
C SER A 257 14.94 3.72 -15.79
N PHE A 258 15.31 2.68 -15.05
CA PHE A 258 14.48 2.08 -14.01
C PHE A 258 15.30 1.77 -12.76
N ASN A 259 14.64 1.69 -11.62
CA ASN A 259 15.32 1.46 -10.35
C ASN A 259 15.75 -0.02 -10.20
N PHE A 260 17.02 -0.30 -10.50
CA PHE A 260 17.62 -1.63 -10.37
C PHE A 260 17.61 -2.18 -8.94
N LEU A 261 17.69 -1.31 -7.94
CA LEU A 261 17.73 -1.72 -6.53
C LEU A 261 16.41 -2.41 -6.12
N LYS A 262 15.27 -1.86 -6.54
CA LYS A 262 13.94 -2.44 -6.24
C LYS A 262 13.76 -3.85 -6.83
N LEU A 263 14.34 -4.11 -8.00
CA LEU A 263 14.29 -5.43 -8.65
C LEU A 263 15.05 -6.52 -7.90
N SER A 264 16.22 -6.15 -7.39
CA SER A 264 17.17 -7.09 -6.80
C SER A 264 16.71 -7.67 -5.46
N GLY A 265 15.81 -6.97 -4.75
CA GLY A 265 15.23 -7.46 -3.50
C GLY A 265 14.30 -8.64 -3.69
N ASP A 266 13.37 -8.54 -4.67
CA ASP A 266 12.27 -9.49 -4.82
C ASP A 266 12.63 -10.73 -5.67
N LYS A 267 13.54 -10.58 -6.65
CA LYS A 267 13.88 -11.67 -7.58
C LYS A 267 14.94 -12.65 -7.07
N PHE A 268 15.69 -12.25 -6.06
CA PHE A 268 16.86 -13.00 -5.58
C PHE A 268 16.74 -13.41 -4.11
N GLU A 269 15.52 -13.58 -3.62
CA GLU A 269 15.26 -14.09 -2.27
C GLU A 269 15.70 -15.56 -2.17
N THR A 270 16.59 -15.84 -1.22
CA THR A 270 17.05 -17.17 -0.83
C THR A 270 17.10 -17.26 0.69
N GLU A 271 16.99 -18.48 1.22
CA GLU A 271 17.14 -18.76 2.66
C GLU A 271 18.62 -18.70 3.11
N ASP A 272 19.58 -18.80 2.19
CA ASP A 272 21.00 -18.67 2.51
C ASP A 272 21.40 -17.20 2.65
N GLU A 273 21.68 -16.80 3.90
CA GLU A 273 22.11 -15.45 4.25
C GLU A 273 23.43 -15.04 3.56
N HIS A 274 24.39 -15.94 3.46
CA HIS A 274 25.69 -15.67 2.85
C HIS A 274 25.56 -15.49 1.33
N PHE A 275 24.81 -16.35 0.67
CA PHE A 275 24.52 -16.22 -0.76
C PHE A 275 23.79 -14.89 -1.05
N ARG A 276 22.77 -14.56 -0.25
CA ARG A 276 22.03 -13.29 -0.37
C ARG A 276 22.92 -12.07 -0.22
N LEU A 277 23.85 -12.07 0.75
CA LEU A 277 24.81 -10.98 0.93
C LEU A 277 25.77 -10.84 -0.26
N ARG A 278 26.19 -11.96 -0.87
CA ARG A 278 27.00 -11.94 -2.08
C ARG A 278 26.20 -11.43 -3.28
N VAL A 279 24.94 -11.86 -3.47
CA VAL A 279 24.06 -11.37 -4.55
C VAL A 279 23.85 -9.85 -4.47
N LYS A 280 23.76 -9.29 -3.24
CA LYS A 280 23.67 -7.83 -3.05
C LYS A 280 24.88 -7.07 -3.59
N LYS A 281 26.04 -7.70 -3.82
CA LYS A 281 27.18 -7.03 -4.47
C LYS A 281 26.89 -6.69 -5.93
N PHE A 282 26.06 -7.47 -6.62
CA PHE A 282 25.66 -7.17 -8.01
C PHE A 282 24.79 -5.91 -8.12
N ILE A 283 24.12 -5.52 -7.03
CA ILE A 283 23.42 -4.24 -6.95
C ILE A 283 24.41 -3.07 -7.10
N ALA A 284 25.61 -3.21 -6.54
CA ALA A 284 26.64 -2.18 -6.60
C ALA A 284 27.10 -1.89 -8.02
N LEU A 285 26.91 -2.82 -8.97
CA LEU A 285 27.23 -2.59 -10.39
C LEU A 285 26.46 -1.41 -10.98
N ALA A 286 25.26 -1.11 -10.46
CA ALA A 286 24.48 0.05 -10.90
C ALA A 286 25.17 1.39 -10.56
N PHE A 287 26.14 1.37 -9.64
CA PHE A 287 26.84 2.55 -9.13
C PHE A 287 28.26 2.69 -9.72
N ILE A 288 28.68 1.77 -10.60
CA ILE A 288 30.01 1.77 -11.21
C ILE A 288 29.96 2.49 -12.56
N PRO A 289 31.02 3.21 -12.98
CA PRO A 289 31.08 3.78 -14.32
C PRO A 289 30.73 2.77 -15.41
N LEU A 290 29.94 3.18 -16.41
CA LEU A 290 29.47 2.29 -17.48
C LEU A 290 30.60 1.52 -18.19
N SER A 291 31.79 2.11 -18.31
CA SER A 291 32.97 1.47 -18.91
C SER A 291 33.50 0.28 -18.10
N ASP A 292 33.25 0.28 -16.80
CA ASP A 292 33.87 -0.63 -15.84
C ASP A 292 32.90 -1.71 -15.36
N VAL A 293 31.60 -1.62 -15.73
CA VAL A 293 30.53 -2.54 -15.31
C VAL A 293 30.88 -4.00 -15.62
N VAL A 294 31.40 -4.30 -16.82
CA VAL A 294 31.76 -5.67 -17.22
C VAL A 294 32.91 -6.20 -16.36
N MET A 295 33.98 -5.42 -16.22
CA MET A 295 35.12 -5.80 -15.38
C MET A 295 34.72 -5.99 -13.91
N ALA A 296 33.85 -5.12 -13.39
CA ALA A 296 33.36 -5.24 -12.03
C ALA A 296 32.45 -6.45 -11.83
N PHE A 297 31.66 -6.83 -12.84
CA PHE A 297 30.89 -8.07 -12.83
C PHE A 297 31.82 -9.28 -12.69
N ASP A 298 32.87 -9.37 -13.53
CA ASP A 298 33.82 -10.48 -13.51
C ASP A 298 34.47 -10.64 -12.11
N LEU A 299 34.93 -9.53 -11.52
CA LEU A 299 35.52 -9.51 -10.18
C LEU A 299 34.56 -9.92 -9.05
N VAL A 300 33.27 -9.67 -9.21
CA VAL A 300 32.24 -10.07 -8.24
C VAL A 300 31.86 -11.54 -8.46
N ALA A 301 31.78 -11.99 -9.71
CA ALA A 301 31.47 -13.37 -10.08
C ALA A 301 32.54 -14.36 -9.58
N GLU A 302 33.83 -13.99 -9.63
CA GLU A 302 34.94 -14.78 -9.09
C GLU A 302 34.85 -15.10 -7.58
N GLN A 303 33.97 -14.41 -6.85
CA GLN A 303 33.77 -14.63 -5.40
C GLN A 303 32.65 -15.62 -5.08
N PHE A 304 32.01 -16.19 -6.11
CA PHE A 304 30.99 -17.22 -5.96
C PHE A 304 31.60 -18.60 -6.21
N ASP A 305 31.05 -19.59 -5.50
CA ASP A 305 31.38 -21.00 -5.71
C ASP A 305 30.58 -21.56 -6.90
N ASP A 306 30.94 -22.75 -7.38
CA ASP A 306 30.32 -23.42 -8.54
C ASP A 306 28.79 -23.64 -8.40
N ASP A 307 28.23 -23.50 -7.19
CA ASP A 307 26.79 -23.62 -6.92
C ASP A 307 25.97 -22.40 -7.37
N ALA A 308 26.63 -21.32 -7.81
CA ALA A 308 26.00 -20.09 -8.27
C ALA A 308 25.90 -19.96 -9.80
N ASP A 309 26.37 -20.95 -10.56
CA ASP A 309 26.48 -20.90 -12.02
C ASP A 309 25.17 -20.47 -12.70
N ASP A 310 24.04 -21.08 -12.33
CA ASP A 310 22.73 -20.74 -12.91
C ASP A 310 22.33 -19.27 -12.68
N PHE A 311 22.67 -18.71 -11.51
CA PHE A 311 22.41 -17.32 -11.18
C PHE A 311 23.34 -16.39 -11.97
N LEU A 312 24.63 -16.69 -12.03
CA LEU A 312 25.62 -15.89 -12.77
C LEU A 312 25.29 -15.88 -14.26
N ASP A 313 24.98 -17.04 -14.84
CA ASP A 313 24.55 -17.19 -16.22
C ASP A 313 23.30 -16.36 -16.51
N TYR A 314 22.31 -16.41 -15.62
CA TYR A 314 21.11 -15.59 -15.74
C TYR A 314 21.43 -14.10 -15.69
N PHE A 315 22.24 -13.69 -14.71
CA PHE A 315 22.55 -12.29 -14.46
C PHE A 315 23.35 -11.71 -15.63
N GLU A 316 24.37 -12.41 -16.09
CA GLU A 316 25.19 -12.02 -17.24
C GLU A 316 24.33 -11.85 -18.49
N LYS A 317 23.53 -12.87 -18.85
CA LYS A 317 22.66 -12.84 -20.04
C LYS A 317 21.60 -11.73 -19.99
N THR A 318 21.16 -11.34 -18.79
CA THR A 318 20.09 -10.37 -18.60
C THR A 318 20.61 -8.93 -18.51
N TRP A 319 21.74 -8.72 -17.84
CA TRP A 319 22.19 -7.39 -17.39
C TRP A 319 23.57 -6.97 -17.90
N ILE A 320 24.49 -7.91 -18.18
CA ILE A 320 25.87 -7.60 -18.53
C ILE A 320 26.05 -7.67 -20.05
N VAL A 321 26.40 -6.53 -20.64
CA VAL A 321 26.58 -6.35 -22.07
C VAL A 321 28.06 -6.45 -22.40
N GLU A 322 28.48 -7.49 -23.15
CA GLU A 322 29.80 -7.51 -23.78
C GLU A 322 29.86 -6.54 -24.98
N PRO A 323 30.98 -5.82 -25.18
CA PRO A 323 31.23 -5.12 -26.44
C PRO A 323 31.35 -6.13 -27.59
N ILE A 324 30.61 -5.92 -28.69
CA ILE A 324 30.69 -6.76 -29.89
C ILE A 324 32.14 -6.81 -30.39
N ARG A 325 32.86 -7.90 -30.10
CA ARG A 325 34.12 -8.22 -30.78
C ARG A 325 33.78 -8.77 -32.16
N ARG A 326 34.47 -8.24 -33.18
CA ARG A 326 34.25 -8.53 -34.61
C ARG A 326 34.05 -10.02 -34.86
N GLY A 327 32.92 -10.36 -35.47
CA GLY A 327 32.74 -11.63 -36.20
C GLY A 327 32.29 -12.81 -35.35
N THR A 328 30.98 -12.89 -35.10
CA THR A 328 30.09 -14.05 -35.32
C THR A 328 28.80 -13.75 -34.57
N GLY A 329 27.67 -13.82 -35.26
CA GLY A 329 26.39 -13.33 -34.75
C GLY A 329 26.05 -13.92 -33.38
N ARG A 330 25.88 -13.05 -32.37
CA ARG A 330 25.30 -13.38 -31.07
C ARG A 330 24.27 -12.34 -30.65
N LYS A 331 23.33 -12.83 -29.82
CA LYS A 331 21.92 -12.43 -29.67
C LYS A 331 21.70 -10.99 -29.19
N LYS A 332 20.59 -10.41 -29.65
CA LYS A 332 20.01 -9.14 -29.19
C LYS A 332 19.76 -9.21 -27.68
N HIS A 333 20.41 -8.32 -26.92
CA HIS A 333 20.41 -8.25 -25.45
C HIS A 333 19.03 -7.85 -24.87
N LEU A 334 18.77 -8.19 -23.59
CA LEU A 334 17.51 -7.88 -22.90
C LEU A 334 17.45 -6.44 -22.37
N PHE A 335 18.49 -5.94 -21.67
CA PHE A 335 18.52 -4.57 -21.12
C PHE A 335 19.91 -3.92 -21.25
N ASP A 336 19.95 -2.69 -21.78
CA ASP A 336 21.17 -1.86 -21.90
C ASP A 336 21.61 -1.33 -20.53
N HIS A 337 22.93 -1.26 -20.26
CA HIS A 337 23.51 -0.71 -19.03
C HIS A 337 22.94 0.68 -18.67
N LYS A 338 22.68 1.54 -19.67
CA LYS A 338 22.13 2.88 -19.46
C LYS A 338 20.73 2.88 -18.83
N LEU A 339 19.99 1.78 -18.93
CA LEU A 339 18.63 1.69 -18.38
C LEU A 339 18.62 1.44 -16.88
N TRP A 340 19.69 0.90 -16.30
CA TRP A 340 19.71 0.46 -14.90
C TRP A 340 20.90 1.00 -14.10
N ASN A 341 21.92 1.51 -14.79
CA ASN A 341 23.04 2.19 -14.16
C ASN A 341 22.66 3.61 -13.76
N ILE A 342 23.03 3.97 -12.52
CA ILE A 342 22.74 5.25 -11.88
C ILE A 342 24.01 5.97 -11.41
N HIS A 343 25.21 5.50 -11.79
CA HIS A 343 26.48 6.13 -11.40
C HIS A 343 26.48 7.64 -11.72
N ASP A 344 26.07 7.98 -12.95
CA ASP A 344 26.02 9.37 -13.36
C ASP A 344 24.87 10.10 -12.68
N CYS A 345 23.70 9.46 -12.47
CA CYS A 345 22.54 10.00 -11.76
C CYS A 345 22.83 10.41 -10.31
N ILE A 346 23.69 9.69 -9.60
CA ILE A 346 24.04 10.00 -8.20
C ILE A 346 24.94 11.23 -8.10
N ARG A 347 25.80 11.48 -9.10
CA ARG A 347 26.60 12.71 -9.14
C ARG A 347 25.73 13.96 -9.20
N TRP A 348 24.53 13.88 -9.78
CA TRP A 348 23.54 14.97 -9.77
C TRP A 348 22.96 15.22 -8.37
N TYR A 349 22.66 14.16 -7.61
CA TYR A 349 22.17 14.31 -6.23
C TYR A 349 23.25 14.93 -5.31
N SER A 350 24.50 14.51 -5.49
CA SER A 350 25.64 15.06 -4.73
C SER A 350 25.96 16.51 -5.07
N SER A 351 25.76 16.92 -6.34
CA SER A 351 26.02 18.31 -6.76
C SER A 351 24.93 19.28 -6.32
N ILE A 352 23.68 18.82 -6.17
CA ILE A 352 22.58 19.62 -5.60
C ILE A 352 22.85 19.92 -4.11
N GLN A 353 23.40 18.97 -3.35
CA GLN A 353 23.77 19.18 -1.94
C GLN A 353 25.02 20.03 -1.70
N GLN A 354 25.77 20.40 -2.74
CA GLN A 354 26.95 21.27 -2.62
C GLN A 354 26.65 22.76 -2.81
N PHE A 355 25.40 23.12 -3.13
CA PHE A 355 24.95 24.51 -3.28
C PHE A 355 23.98 24.96 -2.17
N SER A 356 23.87 24.22 -1.05
CA SER A 356 23.14 24.61 0.15
C SER A 356 24.01 25.16 1.27
#